data_AF-D7PD33-F1
#
_entry.id   AF-D7PD33-F1
#
_cell.length_a   1.000
_cell.length_b   1.000
_cell.length_c   1.000
_cell.angle_alpha   90.00
_cell.angle_beta   90.00
_cell.angle_gamma   90.00
#
_symmetry.space_group_name_H-M   'P 1'
#
loop_
_entity.id
_entity.type
_entity.pdbx_description
1 polymer ?
#
loop_
_entity_poly.entity_id
_entity_poly.type
_entity_poly.pdbx_seq_one_letter_code
_entity_poly.pdbx_strand_id
1 'polypeptide(L)'
;QGACVLRGADQRFSYTWMEGPLVAGQTNKREGWCVKSLTQYTRADSPAFEIDGYDMLSQEYSTWTESRWQADAISVRVFLMPSQQFQLLTLCVGLAMLLVSLPLAYCAHGSADVIFHASAPDDPASRS
;
A
#
# COMPACT_ATOMS: atom_id res chain seq x y z
N GLN A 1 22.13 21.72 6.72
CA GLN A 1 22.97 20.52 6.52
C GLN A 1 24.39 20.91 6.88
N GLY A 2 25.01 20.24 7.86
CA GLY A 2 26.39 20.53 8.25
C GLY A 2 27.35 20.08 7.15
N ALA A 3 28.35 20.89 6.84
CA ALA A 3 29.39 20.55 5.87
C ALA A 3 30.77 20.78 6.51
N CYS A 4 31.75 19.96 6.13
CA CYS A 4 33.11 20.16 6.58
C CYS A 4 33.77 21.30 5.81
N VAL A 5 34.21 22.33 6.52
CA VAL A 5 35.02 23.41 5.94
C VAL A 5 36.48 22.98 5.97
N LEU A 6 36.98 22.49 4.84
CA LEU A 6 38.32 21.93 4.72
C LEU A 6 39.32 22.98 4.24
N ARG A 7 39.95 23.73 5.16
CA ARG A 7 41.11 24.56 4.82
C ARG A 7 42.39 23.72 4.88
N GLY A 8 43.00 23.42 3.73
CA GLY A 8 44.21 22.61 3.63
C GLY A 8 43.99 21.10 3.77
N ALA A 9 42.95 20.58 3.10
CA ALA A 9 42.62 19.15 3.15
C ALA A 9 43.72 18.28 2.51
N ASP A 10 44.08 17.18 3.16
CA ASP A 10 44.97 16.15 2.64
C ASP A 10 44.18 15.14 1.80
N GLN A 11 44.58 14.91 0.55
CA GLN A 11 43.88 14.01 -0.38
C GLN A 11 43.89 12.53 0.06
N ARG A 12 44.76 12.14 1.00
CA ARG A 12 44.80 10.75 1.51
C ARG A 12 43.65 10.40 2.44
N PHE A 13 42.97 11.40 2.97
CA PHE A 13 41.92 11.21 3.96
C PHE A 13 40.56 11.62 3.42
N SER A 14 39.56 10.86 3.83
CA SER A 14 38.17 11.27 3.69
C SER A 14 37.78 12.14 4.88
N TYR A 15 36.98 13.17 4.63
CA TYR A 15 36.46 14.06 5.65
C TYR A 15 34.94 14.06 5.56
N THR A 16 34.32 13.42 6.54
CA THR A 16 32.85 13.27 6.59
C THR A 16 32.31 14.02 7.79
N TRP A 17 31.33 14.88 7.56
CA TRP A 17 30.57 15.50 8.64
C TRP A 17 29.63 14.45 9.23
N MET A 18 29.74 14.21 10.54
CA MET A 18 28.91 13.24 11.26
C MET A 18 28.17 13.94 12.39
N GLU A 19 26.89 13.63 12.52
CA GLU A 19 26.08 14.09 13.63
C GLU A 19 26.41 13.27 14.88
N GLY A 20 26.72 13.94 15.98
CA GLY A 20 27.13 13.33 17.23
C GLY A 20 26.01 13.21 18.27
N PRO A 21 26.36 13.11 19.56
CA PRO A 21 25.42 12.93 20.65
C PRO A 21 24.58 14.19 20.87
N LEU A 22 23.49 14.00 21.60
CA LEU A 22 22.66 15.10 22.08
C LEU A 22 23.44 15.93 23.10
N VAL A 23 23.31 17.25 23.01
CA VAL A 23 23.90 18.18 23.96
C VAL A 23 23.13 18.07 25.29
N ALA A 24 23.85 17.92 26.41
CA ALA A 24 23.23 17.82 27.73
C ALA A 24 22.31 19.02 28.01
N GLY A 25 21.09 18.75 28.46
CA GLY A 25 20.09 19.79 28.72
C GLY A 25 19.36 20.35 27.49
N GLN A 26 19.60 19.81 26.29
CA GLN A 26 18.87 20.19 25.07
C GLN A 26 18.29 18.94 24.36
N THR A 27 16.99 18.95 24.08
CA THR A 27 16.28 17.79 23.52
C THR A 27 16.47 17.61 22.01
N ASN A 28 16.70 18.70 21.27
CA ASN A 28 16.75 18.69 19.79
C ASN A 28 18.06 19.24 19.22
N LYS A 29 19.11 19.34 20.03
CA LYS A 29 20.43 19.80 19.55
C LYS A 29 21.46 18.69 19.67
N ARG A 30 22.08 18.35 18.54
CA ARG A 30 23.22 17.45 18.46
C ARG A 30 24.49 18.22 18.14
N GLU A 31 25.61 17.78 18.71
CA GLU A 31 26.93 18.30 18.36
C GLU A 31 27.47 17.52 17.15
N GLY A 32 27.79 18.20 16.06
CA GLY A 32 28.34 17.56 14.86
C GLY A 32 29.84 17.77 14.75
N TRP A 33 30.57 16.77 14.26
CA TRP A 33 32.01 16.85 14.06
C TRP A 33 32.42 16.41 12.65
N CYS A 34 33.55 16.95 12.20
CA CYS A 34 34.20 16.49 10.98
C CYS A 34 35.21 15.40 11.32
N VAL A 35 34.90 14.19 10.88
CA VAL A 35 35.74 13.03 11.12
C VAL A 35 36.68 12.85 9.93
N LYS A 36 37.98 12.94 10.21
CA LYS A 36 39.06 12.60 9.27
C LYS A 36 39.32 11.10 9.37
N SER A 37 39.07 10.35 8.30
CA SER A 37 39.27 8.89 8.28
C SER A 37 39.94 8.41 6.99
N LEU A 38 40.37 7.16 6.98
CA LEU A 38 40.86 6.46 5.78
C LEU A 38 39.76 5.63 5.10
N THR A 39 38.51 5.77 5.55
CA THR A 39 37.38 4.99 5.02
C THR A 39 37.03 5.51 3.63
N GLN A 40 37.12 4.63 2.64
CA GLN A 40 36.77 4.89 1.25
C GLN A 40 35.69 3.90 0.82
N TYR A 41 34.88 4.29 -0.17
CA TYR A 41 33.90 3.41 -0.80
C TYR A 41 34.32 3.14 -2.24
N THR A 42 34.26 1.88 -2.63
CA THR A 42 34.47 1.45 -4.02
C THR A 42 33.23 0.71 -4.49
N ARG A 43 32.84 0.93 -5.74
CA ARG A 43 31.73 0.22 -6.37
C ARG A 43 32.05 -1.29 -6.40
N ALA A 44 31.09 -2.11 -6.00
CA ALA A 44 31.22 -3.56 -5.92
C ALA A 44 30.09 -4.22 -6.70
N ASP A 45 30.16 -4.12 -8.02
CA ASP A 45 29.27 -4.82 -8.94
C ASP A 45 30.06 -5.91 -9.66
N SER A 46 29.37 -6.97 -10.09
CA SER A 46 30.05 -8.07 -10.77
C SER A 46 30.53 -7.64 -12.15
N PRO A 47 31.79 -7.96 -12.53
CA PRO A 47 32.32 -7.70 -13.88
C PRO A 47 31.50 -8.37 -14.99
N ALA A 48 30.75 -9.42 -14.66
CA ALA A 48 29.81 -10.07 -15.57
C ALA A 48 28.84 -9.08 -16.25
N PHE A 49 28.52 -7.97 -15.58
CA PHE A 49 27.60 -6.95 -16.08
C PHE A 49 28.30 -5.76 -16.77
N GLU A 50 29.63 -5.70 -16.74
CA GLU A 50 30.44 -4.64 -17.36
C GLU A 50 31.10 -5.10 -18.66
N ILE A 51 31.41 -6.39 -18.79
CA ILE A 51 32.01 -6.97 -19.99
C ILE A 51 30.95 -7.17 -21.07
N ASP A 52 31.08 -6.46 -22.19
CA ASP A 52 30.19 -6.62 -23.34
C ASP A 52 30.24 -8.05 -23.91
N GLY A 53 29.08 -8.67 -24.08
CA GLY A 53 28.97 -10.02 -24.63
C GLY A 53 29.45 -11.13 -23.70
N TYR A 54 29.59 -10.86 -22.39
CA TYR A 54 29.99 -11.85 -21.40
C TYR A 54 29.06 -13.07 -21.38
N ASP A 55 29.66 -14.26 -21.29
CA ASP A 55 28.93 -15.51 -21.09
C ASP A 55 28.48 -15.63 -19.63
N MET A 56 27.19 -15.36 -19.41
CA MET A 56 26.54 -15.41 -18.09
C MET A 56 26.54 -16.81 -17.46
N LEU A 57 26.86 -17.86 -18.22
CA LEU A 57 26.93 -19.25 -17.75
C LEU A 57 28.36 -19.71 -17.48
N SER A 58 29.38 -18.87 -17.72
CA SER A 58 30.79 -19.23 -17.58
C SER A 58 31.25 -19.50 -16.14
N GLN A 59 30.44 -19.15 -15.13
CA GLN A 59 30.71 -19.35 -13.69
C GLN A 59 31.95 -18.62 -13.14
N GLU A 60 32.60 -17.76 -13.94
CA GLU A 60 33.79 -17.01 -13.53
C GLU A 60 33.43 -15.79 -12.66
N TYR A 61 32.42 -15.03 -13.05
CA TYR A 61 31.91 -13.87 -12.32
C TYR A 61 30.46 -14.09 -11.87
N SER A 62 30.07 -13.46 -10.75
CA SER A 62 28.73 -13.56 -10.18
C SER A 62 27.67 -13.00 -11.14
N THR A 63 26.60 -13.74 -11.38
CA THR A 63 25.46 -13.30 -12.21
C THR A 63 24.18 -13.11 -11.40
N TRP A 64 24.31 -13.01 -10.07
CA TRP A 64 23.18 -12.78 -9.18
C TRP A 64 22.52 -11.43 -9.46
N THR A 65 21.19 -11.48 -9.66
CA THR A 65 20.35 -10.29 -9.78
C THR A 65 19.17 -10.44 -8.84
N GLU A 66 18.74 -9.33 -8.24
CA GLU A 66 17.53 -9.30 -7.44
C GLU A 66 16.33 -9.03 -8.35
N SER A 67 15.32 -9.89 -8.27
CA SER A 67 14.06 -9.67 -8.97
C SER A 67 13.36 -8.43 -8.43
N ARG A 68 12.80 -7.62 -9.34
CA ARG A 68 12.05 -6.43 -8.97
C ARG A 68 10.58 -6.78 -8.78
N TRP A 69 10.03 -6.42 -7.62
CA TRP A 69 8.63 -6.62 -7.29
C TRP A 69 7.90 -5.27 -7.26
N GLN A 70 6.59 -5.28 -7.54
CA GLN A 70 5.75 -4.12 -7.27
C GLN A 70 5.68 -3.88 -5.76
N ALA A 71 5.53 -2.63 -5.31
CA ALA A 71 5.50 -2.29 -3.89
C ALA A 71 4.44 -3.10 -3.11
N ASP A 72 3.35 -3.45 -3.77
CA ASP A 72 2.24 -4.21 -3.19
C ASP A 72 2.42 -5.74 -3.29
N ALA A 73 3.48 -6.21 -3.96
CA ALA A 73 3.72 -7.64 -4.18
C ALA A 73 4.10 -8.40 -2.91
N ILE A 74 4.65 -7.71 -1.89
CA ILE A 74 5.05 -8.30 -0.62
C ILE A 74 4.10 -7.80 0.47
N SER A 75 2.93 -8.42 0.54
CA SER A 75 1.98 -8.21 1.65
C SER A 75 1.51 -9.54 2.20
N VAL A 76 1.43 -9.63 3.53
CA VAL A 76 0.99 -10.84 4.24
C VAL A 76 -0.23 -10.49 5.08
N ARG A 77 -1.31 -11.25 4.89
CA ARG A 77 -2.57 -11.11 5.64
C ARG A 77 -3.13 -12.48 5.98
N VAL A 78 -3.61 -12.62 7.21
CA VAL A 78 -4.29 -13.82 7.71
C VAL A 78 -5.78 -13.54 7.81
N PHE A 79 -6.61 -14.44 7.29
CA PHE A 79 -8.06 -14.32 7.37
C PHE A 79 -8.72 -15.69 7.49
N LEU A 80 -9.87 -15.73 8.17
CA LEU A 80 -10.72 -16.91 8.22
C LEU A 80 -11.52 -17.02 6.92
N MET A 81 -11.44 -18.18 6.28
CA MET A 81 -12.20 -18.47 5.05
C MET A 81 -13.43 -19.32 5.40
N PRO A 82 -14.64 -18.91 4.98
CA PRO A 82 -15.83 -19.74 5.17
C PRO A 82 -15.77 -20.98 4.27
N SER A 83 -16.43 -22.06 4.70
CA SER A 83 -16.50 -23.30 3.90
C SER A 83 -17.21 -23.06 2.56
N GLN A 84 -16.86 -23.85 1.53
CA GLN A 84 -17.46 -23.74 0.21
C GLN A 84 -18.99 -23.94 0.24
N GLN A 85 -19.47 -24.84 1.10
CA GLN A 85 -20.92 -25.08 1.30
C GLN A 85 -21.64 -23.83 1.82
N PHE A 86 -21.03 -23.12 2.78
CA PHE A 86 -21.60 -21.90 3.33
C PHE A 86 -21.64 -20.76 2.30
N GLN A 87 -20.59 -20.64 1.48
CA GLN A 87 -20.55 -19.68 0.38
C GLN A 87 -21.69 -19.93 -0.62
N LEU A 88 -21.89 -21.18 -1.02
CA LEU A 88 -22.96 -21.56 -1.95
C LEU A 88 -24.35 -21.36 -1.33
N LEU A 89 -24.54 -21.74 -0.07
CA LEU A 89 -25.80 -21.55 0.63
C LEU A 89 -26.18 -20.06 0.72
N THR A 90 -25.22 -19.20 1.06
CA THR A 90 -25.43 -17.75 1.12
C THR A 90 -25.84 -17.19 -0.25
N LEU A 91 -25.17 -17.62 -1.32
CA LEU A 91 -25.52 -17.22 -2.69
C LEU A 91 -26.94 -17.68 -3.08
N CYS A 92 -27.30 -18.94 -2.82
CA CYS A 92 -28.61 -19.50 -3.14
C CYS A 92 -29.73 -18.78 -2.37
N VAL A 93 -29.54 -18.52 -1.08
CA VAL A 93 -30.51 -17.79 -0.26
C VAL A 93 -30.68 -16.35 -0.78
N GLY A 94 -29.58 -15.67 -1.11
CA GLY A 94 -29.63 -14.33 -1.69
C GLY A 94 -30.38 -14.30 -3.02
N LEU A 95 -30.13 -15.26 -3.92
CA LEU A 95 -30.82 -15.36 -5.21
C LEU A 95 -32.30 -15.68 -5.03
N ALA A 96 -32.66 -16.59 -4.12
CA ALA A 96 -34.06 -16.90 -3.82
C ALA A 96 -34.79 -15.67 -3.29
N MET A 97 -34.19 -14.91 -2.36
CA MET A 97 -34.77 -13.66 -1.85
C MET A 97 -34.96 -12.63 -2.97
N LEU A 98 -34.02 -12.50 -3.91
CA LEU A 98 -34.16 -11.61 -5.05
C LEU A 98 -35.33 -12.03 -5.97
N LEU A 99 -35.40 -13.32 -6.30
CA LEU A 99 -36.45 -13.88 -7.17
C LEU A 99 -37.83 -13.87 -6.52
N VAL A 100 -37.93 -13.82 -5.19
CA VAL A 100 -39.20 -13.68 -4.48
C VAL A 100 -39.57 -12.20 -4.33
N SER A 101 -38.62 -11.35 -3.95
CA SER A 101 -38.89 -9.93 -3.69
C SER A 101 -39.24 -9.14 -4.95
N LEU A 102 -38.58 -9.39 -6.09
CA LEU A 102 -38.86 -8.66 -7.34
C LEU A 102 -40.29 -8.90 -7.87
N PRO A 103 -40.79 -10.14 -7.99
CA PRO A 103 -42.18 -10.39 -8.37
C PRO A 103 -43.17 -9.84 -7.35
N LEU A 104 -42.90 -10.00 -6.05
CA LEU A 104 -43.78 -9.44 -5.01
C LEU A 104 -43.89 -7.92 -5.13
N ALA A 105 -42.77 -7.23 -5.32
CA ALA A 105 -42.75 -5.79 -5.53
C ALA A 105 -43.47 -5.39 -6.83
N TYR A 106 -43.27 -6.14 -7.91
CA TYR A 106 -43.96 -5.92 -9.18
C TYR A 106 -45.49 -6.07 -9.04
N CYS A 107 -45.96 -7.13 -8.38
CA CYS A 107 -47.37 -7.36 -8.11
C CYS A 107 -47.97 -6.27 -7.22
N ALA A 108 -47.26 -5.86 -6.16
CA ALA A 108 -47.69 -4.80 -5.27
C ALA A 108 -47.79 -3.45 -6.00
N HIS A 109 -46.85 -3.14 -6.89
CA HIS A 109 -46.92 -1.96 -7.75
C HIS A 109 -48.10 -2.03 -8.73
N GLY A 110 -48.31 -3.17 -9.39
CA GLY A 110 -49.43 -3.36 -10.33
C GLY A 110 -50.82 -3.33 -9.67
N SER A 111 -50.91 -3.64 -8.37
CA SER A 111 -52.15 -3.61 -7.59
C SER A 111 -52.21 -2.42 -6.63
N ALA A 112 -51.34 -1.41 -6.78
CA ALA A 112 -51.19 -0.31 -5.83
C ALA A 112 -52.50 0.45 -5.63
N ASP A 113 -53.30 0.67 -6.67
CA ASP A 113 -54.57 1.41 -6.57
C ASP A 113 -55.66 0.66 -5.77
N VAL A 114 -55.58 -0.68 -5.72
CA VAL A 114 -56.52 -1.53 -4.96
C VAL A 114 -56.04 -1.73 -3.51
N ILE A 115 -54.72 -1.87 -3.33
CA ILE A 115 -54.09 -2.04 -2.01
C ILE A 115 -54.12 -0.72 -1.24
N PHE A 116 -53.84 0.39 -1.92
CA PHE A 116 -53.93 1.74 -1.40
C PHE A 116 -55.16 2.40 -2.00
N HIS A 117 -56.35 2.01 -1.52
CA HIS A 117 -57.50 2.88 -1.70
C HIS A 117 -57.14 4.25 -1.09
N ALA A 118 -57.00 5.26 -1.95
CA ALA A 118 -56.99 6.64 -1.50
C ALA A 118 -58.35 6.89 -0.83
N SER A 119 -58.39 6.83 0.49
CA SER A 119 -59.41 7.57 1.24
C SER A 119 -59.17 9.03 0.87
N ALA A 120 -59.90 9.51 -0.14
CA ALA A 120 -59.87 10.89 -0.56
C ALA A 120 -60.09 11.78 0.68
N PRO A 121 -59.31 12.87 0.85
CA PRO A 121 -59.51 13.81 1.93
C PRO A 121 -60.88 14.48 1.82
N ASP A 122 -61.48 14.71 2.99
CA ASP A 122 -62.75 15.40 3.26
C ASP A 122 -63.24 16.35 2.16
N ASP A 123 -64.44 16.08 1.65
CA ASP A 123 -65.27 17.08 0.96
C ASP A 123 -65.71 18.15 1.98
N PRO A 124 -65.35 19.44 1.83
CA PRO A 124 -65.81 20.51 2.73
C PRO A 124 -67.29 20.92 2.52
N ALA A 125 -68.08 20.14 1.78
CA ALA A 125 -69.43 20.51 1.33
C ALA A 125 -70.59 19.98 2.23
N SER A 126 -70.32 19.38 3.39
CA SER A 126 -71.38 18.86 4.29
C SER A 126 -71.70 19.75 5.49
N ARG A 127 -71.22 21.00 5.51
CA ARG A 127 -71.55 21.98 6.56
C ARG A 127 -72.37 23.15 5.99
N SER A 128 -73.67 22.92 5.80
CA SER A 128 -74.71 23.95 5.67
C SER A 128 -75.98 23.49 6.38
#